data_AF-A0A831YPI4-F1
#
_entry.id   AF-A0A831YPI4-F1
#
_cell.length_a   1.000
_cell.length_b   1.000
_cell.length_c   1.000
_cell.angle_alpha   90.00
_cell.angle_beta   90.00
_cell.angle_gamma   90.00
#
_symmetry.space_group_name_H-M   'P 1'
#
loop_
_entity.id
_entity.type
_entity.pdbx_description
1 polymer ?
#
loop_
_entity_poly.entity_id
_entity_poly.type
_entity_poly.pdbx_seq_one_letter_code
_entity_poly.pdbx_strand_id
1 'polypeptide(L)' 'MDLILVVTKPFDWSVERQGQTLSRHSSQEAAYKAALDYASALFEEGVRTQVTIKPEPRSFAGVTAD' A
#
# COMPACT_ATOMS: atom_id res chain seq x y z
N MET A 1 5.95 10.97 12.29
CA MET A 1 6.04 10.79 10.83
C MET A 1 4.99 9.77 10.47
N ASP A 2 4.02 10.16 9.65
CA ASP A 2 2.93 9.27 9.24
C ASP A 2 3.42 8.29 8.17
N LEU A 3 2.73 7.16 8.00
CA LEU A 3 3.15 6.08 7.11
C LEU A 3 1.97 5.56 6.30
N ILE A 4 2.13 5.63 4.97
CA ILE A 4 1.26 4.98 4.00
C ILE A 4 2.02 3.80 3.41
N LEU A 5 1.38 2.62 3.45
CA LEU A 5 1.91 1.38 2.93
C LEU A 5 1.20 1.02 1.62
N VAL A 6 1.98 0.72 0.59
CA VAL A 6 1.49 0.09 -0.64
C VAL A 6 1.82 -1.39 -0.53
N VAL A 7 0.80 -2.20 -0.28
CA VAL A 7 0.93 -3.62 0.06
C VAL A 7 0.49 -4.47 -1.12
N THR A 8 1.36 -5.37 -1.58
CA THR A 8 0.97 -6.37 -2.58
C THR A 8 0.09 -7.42 -1.92
N LYS A 9 -1.12 -7.65 -2.45
CA LYS A 9 -2.00 -8.75 -2.08
C LYS A 9 -2.01 -9.79 -3.21
N PRO A 10 -2.58 -11.00 -3.00
CA PRO A 10 -2.55 -12.06 -4.02
C PRO A 10 -3.13 -11.65 -5.38
N PHE A 11 -4.17 -10.81 -5.38
CA PHE A 11 -4.91 -10.42 -6.60
C PHE A 11 -4.96 -8.90 -6.84
N ASP A 12 -4.48 -8.10 -5.90
CA ASP A 12 -4.60 -6.65 -5.92
C ASP A 12 -3.46 -5.97 -5.15
N TRP A 13 -3.51 -4.64 -5.11
CA TRP A 13 -2.61 -3.78 -4.36
C TRP A 13 -3.41 -2.90 -3.40
N SER A 14 -3.10 -3.00 -2.11
CA SER A 14 -3.78 -2.28 -1.04
C SER A 14 -2.97 -1.05 -0.63
N VAL A 15 -3.63 0.09 -0.47
CA VAL A 15 -3.03 1.28 0.17
C VAL A 15 -3.52 1.32 1.60
N GLU A 16 -2.61 1.23 2.57
CA GLU A 16 -2.93 1.13 3.99
C GLU A 16 -2.31 2.28 4.77
N ARG A 17 -3.03 2.80 5.76
CA ARG A 17 -2.55 3.81 6.70
C ARG A 17 -2.98 3.40 8.10
N GLN A 18 -2.04 3.32 9.03
CA GLN A 18 -2.31 2.95 10.43
C GLN A 18 -3.11 1.63 10.58
N GLY A 19 -2.87 0.66 9.68
CA GLY A 19 -3.57 -0.63 9.66
C GLY A 19 -4.96 -0.62 9.02
N GLN A 20 -5.43 0.51 8.50
CA GLN A 20 -6.68 0.62 7.76
C GLN A 20 -6.43 0.67 6.25
N THR A 21 -7.19 -0.10 5.48
CA THR A 21 -7.17 -0.02 4.01
C THR A 21 -7.91 1.23 3.54
N LEU A 22 -7.20 2.13 2.87
CA LEU A 22 -7.76 3.33 2.25
C LEU A 22 -8.37 3.02 0.88
N SER A 23 -7.68 2.23 0.07
CA SER A 23 -8.15 1.82 -1.27
C SER A 23 -7.46 0.55 -1.77
N ARG A 24 -8.04 -0.08 -2.80
CA ARG A 24 -7.49 -1.24 -3.50
C ARG A 24 -7.41 -0.99 -5.00
N HIS A 25 -6.36 -1.49 -5.63
CA HIS A 25 -6.05 -1.25 -7.04
C HIS A 25 -5.59 -2.53 -7.73
N SER A 26 -5.86 -2.65 -9.03
CA SER A 26 -5.45 -3.82 -9.82
C SER A 26 -3.95 -3.83 -10.16
N SER A 27 -3.26 -2.69 -10.04
CA SER A 27 -1.84 -2.56 -10.38
C SER A 27 -1.05 -1.80 -9.31
N GLN A 28 0.25 -2.09 -9.27
CA GLN A 28 1.20 -1.40 -8.38
C GLN A 28 1.23 0.10 -8.64
N GLU A 29 1.27 0.48 -9.91
CA GLU A 29 1.36 1.88 -10.33
C GLU A 29 0.15 2.69 -9.85
N ALA A 30 -1.07 2.14 -10.00
CA ALA A 30 -2.29 2.79 -9.53
C ALA A 30 -2.31 2.93 -8.01
N ALA A 31 -1.92 1.89 -7.27
CA ALA A 31 -1.82 1.97 -5.81
C ALA A 31 -0.75 2.96 -5.34
N TYR A 32 0.40 3.00 -6.01
CA TYR A 32 1.46 3.93 -5.67
C TYR A 32 1.06 5.38 -5.95
N LYS A 33 0.40 5.64 -7.09
CA LYS A 33 -0.15 6.97 -7.40
C LYS A 33 -1.17 7.42 -6.36
N ALA A 34 -2.12 6.56 -6.00
CA ALA A 34 -3.10 6.86 -4.95
C ALA A 34 -2.43 7.13 -3.59
N ALA A 35 -1.38 6.37 -3.23
CA ALA A 35 -0.62 6.62 -2.01
C ALA A 35 0.08 7.98 -2.01
N LEU A 36 0.59 8.44 -3.15
CA LEU A 36 1.15 9.79 -3.30
C LEU A 36 0.06 10.87 -3.22
N ASP A 37 -1.11 10.64 -3.80
CA ASP A 37 -2.24 11.57 -3.71
C ASP A 37 -2.68 11.75 -2.24
N TYR A 38 -2.81 10.66 -1.48
CA TYR A 38 -3.10 10.73 -0.04
C TYR A 38 -1.99 11.42 0.76
N ALA A 39 -0.72 11.11 0.47
CA ALA A 39 0.40 11.77 1.14
C ALA A 39 0.45 13.28 0.84
N SER A 40 0.05 13.68 -0.37
CA SER A 40 0.00 15.08 -0.80
C SER A 40 -1.10 15.84 -0.04
N ALA A 41 -2.30 15.26 0.07
CA ALA A 41 -3.38 15.85 0.87
C ALA A 41 -2.97 16.02 2.35
N LEU A 42 -2.33 15.00 2.95
CA LEU A 42 -1.83 15.08 4.32
C LEU A 42 -0.71 16.12 4.48
N PHE A 43 0.12 16.31 3.44
CA PHE A 43 1.15 17.33 3.46
C PHE A 43 0.56 18.75 3.47
N GLU A 44 -0.54 18.98 2.74
CA GLU A 44 -1.29 20.26 2.81
C GLU A 44 -1.84 20.53 4.22
N GLU A 45 -2.14 19.48 4.99
CA GLU A 45 -2.52 19.55 6.40
C GLU A 45 -1.32 19.67 7.37
N GLY A 46 -0.09 19.79 6.84
CA GLY A 46 1.14 19.91 7.63
C GLY A 46 1.70 18.59 8.16
N VAL A 47 1.19 17.45 7.68
CA VAL A 47 1.60 16.12 8.13
C VAL A 47 2.68 15.57 7.20
N ARG A 48 3.89 15.36 7.75
CA ARG A 48 4.97 14.68 7.04
C ARG A 48 4.71 13.17 6.98
N THR A 49 4.50 12.67 5.77
CA THR A 49 4.12 11.29 5.48
C THR A 49 5.21 10.57 4.67
N GLN A 50 5.52 9.33 5.03
CA GLN A 50 6.36 8.43 4.25
C GLN A 50 5.48 7.46 3.47
N VAL A 51 5.77 7.25 2.19
CA VAL A 51 5.17 6.18 1.38
C VAL A 51 6.17 5.04 1.26
N THR A 52 5.75 3.83 1.60
CA THR A 52 6.60 2.63 1.53
C THR A 52 5.87 1.51 0.80
N ILE A 53 6.56 0.83 -0.12
CA ILE A 53 6.05 -0.38 -0.76
C ILE A 53 6.45 -1.58 0.11
N LYS A 54 5.47 -2.30 0.63
CA LYS A 54 5.67 -3.55 1.37
C LYS A 54 5.24 -4.72 0.48
N PRO A 55 6.17 -5.38 -0.23
CA PRO A 55 5.83 -6.60 -0.94
C PRO A 55 5.49 -7.68 0.09
N GLU A 56 4.23 -8.06 0.22
CA GLU A 56 3.91 -9.29 0.94
C GLU A 56 4.10 -10.46 -0.03
N PRO A 57 4.84 -11.51 0.38
CA PRO A 57 5.08 -12.65 -0.48
C PRO A 57 3.72 -13.23 -0.89
N ARG A 58 3.51 -13.36 -2.20
CA ARG A 58 2.36 -14.08 -2.75
C ARG A 58 2.51 -15.55 -2.38
N SER A 59 2.07 -15.89 -1.18
CA SER A 59 1.96 -17.29 -0.77
C SER A 59 0.73 -17.83 -1.50
N PHE A 60 0.97 -18.50 -2.63
CA PHE A 60 -0.05 -19.36 -3.20
C PHE A 60 -0.34 -20.46 -2.18
N ALA A 61 -1.59 -20.53 -1.70
CA ALA A 61 -2.05 -21.65 -0.90
C ALA A 61 -1.99 -22.92 -1.77
N GLY A 62 -0.87 -23.65 -1.71
CA GLY A 62 -0.69 -24.85 -2.52
C GLY A 62 0.75 -25.35 -2.68
N VAL A 63 1.78 -24.56 -2.36
CA VAL A 63 3.16 -25.05 -2.39
C VAL A 63 3.60 -25.43 -0.97
N THR A 64 3.29 -26.66 -0.57
CA THR A 64 4.15 -27.36 0.40
C THR A 64 5.53 -27.48 -0.24
N ALA A 65 6.53 -26.84 0.36
CA ALA A 65 7.92 -27.11 0.03
C ALA A 65 8.19 -28.57 0.41
N ASP A 66 8.44 -29.41 -0.60
CA ASP A 66 9.09 -30.71 -0.43
C ASP A 66 10.58 -30.50 -0.12
#